data_AF-A0A9E2EDY0-F1
#
_entry.id   AF-A0A9E2EDY0-F1
#
_cell.length_a   1.000
_cell.length_b   1.000
_cell.length_c   1.000
_cell.angle_alpha   90.00
_cell.angle_beta   90.00
_cell.angle_gamma   90.00
#
_symmetry.space_group_name_H-M   'P 1'
#
loop_
_entity.id
_entity.type
_entity.pdbx_description
1 polymer ?
#
loop_
_entity_poly.entity_id
_entity_poly.type
_entity_poly.pdbx_seq_one_letter_code
_entity_poly.pdbx_strand_id
1 'polypeptide(L)'
;MNDKNLNELLAELNDALENIEEIDPETRALVKDLDEDINRLLESGEEDFEGVADQARAVEARFAVEHPGAMRFLREIIDALSRVGI
;
A
#
# COMPACT_ATOMS: atom_id res chain seq x y z
N MET A 1 -14.62 -8.62 -6.39
CA MET A 1 -14.03 -7.85 -7.52
C MET A 1 -13.10 -6.76 -7.00
N ASN A 2 -13.31 -6.24 -5.78
CA ASN A 2 -12.46 -5.19 -5.20
C ASN A 2 -11.06 -5.73 -4.78
N ASP A 3 -11.00 -6.97 -4.31
CA ASP A 3 -9.82 -7.63 -3.74
C ASP A 3 -8.68 -7.84 -4.75
N LYS A 4 -9.06 -8.13 -6.01
CA LYS A 4 -8.10 -8.29 -7.11
C LYS A 4 -7.41 -6.97 -7.47
N ASN A 5 -8.16 -5.86 -7.46
CA ASN A 5 -7.60 -4.56 -7.80
C ASN A 5 -6.60 -4.10 -6.73
N LEU A 6 -6.87 -4.38 -5.45
CA LEU A 6 -5.96 -4.01 -4.37
C LEU A 6 -4.63 -4.77 -4.44
N ASN A 7 -4.68 -6.08 -4.70
CA ASN A 7 -3.49 -6.90 -4.92
C ASN A 7 -2.69 -6.48 -6.16
N GLU A 8 -3.37 -6.12 -7.26
CA GLU A 8 -2.71 -5.61 -8.46
C GLU A 8 -1.99 -4.28 -8.19
N LEU A 9 -2.64 -3.34 -7.48
CA LEU A 9 -2.04 -2.06 -7.12
C LEU A 9 -0.84 -2.21 -6.17
N LEU A 10 -0.90 -3.16 -5.23
CA LEU A 10 0.24 -3.51 -4.37
C LEU A 10 1.40 -4.09 -5.16
N ALA A 11 1.12 -5.00 -6.10
CA ALA A 11 2.14 -5.56 -6.97
C ALA A 11 2.79 -4.48 -7.84
N GLU A 12 2.00 -3.54 -8.38
CA GLU A 12 2.51 -2.39 -9.14
C GLU A 12 3.33 -1.44 -8.27
N LEU A 13 2.92 -1.19 -7.02
CA LEU A 13 3.71 -0.42 -6.06
C LEU A 13 5.04 -1.11 -5.77
N ASN A 14 5.03 -2.41 -5.49
CA ASN A 14 6.24 -3.16 -5.20
C ASN A 14 7.18 -3.22 -6.42
N ASP A 15 6.65 -3.44 -7.63
CA ASP A 15 7.44 -3.40 -8.86
C ASP A 15 8.03 -2.02 -9.10
N ALA A 16 7.24 -0.96 -8.93
CA ALA A 16 7.72 0.42 -9.03
C ALA A 16 8.87 0.67 -8.04
N LEU A 17 8.83 0.06 -6.87
CA LEU A 17 9.87 0.18 -5.84
C LEU A 17 11.11 -0.66 -6.09
N GLU A 18 10.96 -1.86 -6.65
CA GLU A 18 12.09 -2.70 -7.06
C GLU A 18 12.86 -2.08 -8.24
N ASN A 19 12.18 -1.27 -9.06
CA ASN A 19 12.80 -0.49 -10.13
C ASN A 19 13.48 0.79 -9.64
N ILE A 20 13.34 1.17 -8.37
CA ILE A 20 14.03 2.33 -7.79
C ILE A 20 15.37 1.86 -7.20
N GLU A 21 16.50 2.32 -7.79
CA GLU A 21 17.85 1.96 -7.35
C GLU A 21 18.18 2.42 -5.90
N GLU A 22 17.51 3.46 -5.41
CA GLU A 22 17.75 4.04 -4.07
C GLU A 22 16.44 4.20 -3.30
N ILE A 23 15.83 3.09 -2.89
CA ILE A 23 14.80 3.10 -1.84
C ILE A 23 15.46 2.88 -0.47
N ASP A 24 15.16 3.73 0.51
CA ASP A 24 15.64 3.54 1.86
C ASP A 24 15.07 2.22 2.46
N PRO A 25 15.88 1.41 3.18
CA PRO A 25 15.42 0.16 3.78
C PRO A 25 14.21 0.32 4.69
N GLU A 26 14.03 1.48 5.34
CA GLU A 26 12.89 1.74 6.20
C GLU A 26 11.59 1.85 5.39
N THR A 27 11.66 2.51 4.23
CA THR A 27 10.55 2.66 3.28
C THR A 27 10.17 1.30 2.66
N ARG A 28 11.18 0.48 2.32
CA ARG A 28 10.94 -0.88 1.82
C ARG A 28 10.27 -1.78 2.85
N ALA A 29 10.67 -1.66 4.12
CA ALA A 29 10.06 -2.43 5.20
C ALA A 29 8.58 -2.06 5.38
N LEU A 30 8.25 -0.76 5.37
CA LEU A 30 6.87 -0.29 5.52
C LEU A 30 5.94 -0.77 4.41
N VAL A 31 6.41 -0.77 3.16
CA VAL A 31 5.60 -1.24 2.02
C VAL A 31 5.33 -2.73 2.14
N LYS A 32 6.33 -3.50 2.57
CA LYS A 32 6.17 -4.93 2.79
C LYS A 32 5.19 -5.23 3.93
N ASP A 33 5.28 -4.47 5.02
CA ASP A 33 4.35 -4.58 6.15
C ASP A 33 2.91 -4.27 5.71
N LEU A 34 2.72 -3.21 4.90
CA LEU A 34 1.43 -2.86 4.30
C LEU A 34 0.88 -3.98 3.40
N ASP A 35 1.72 -4.62 2.59
CA ASP A 35 1.32 -5.76 1.75
C ASP A 35 0.83 -6.96 2.60
N GLU A 36 1.57 -7.30 3.67
CA GLU A 36 1.19 -8.40 4.56
C GLU A 36 -0.12 -8.11 5.31
N ASP A 37 -0.34 -6.88 5.78
CA ASP A 37 -1.58 -6.50 6.46
C ASP A 37 -2.78 -6.47 5.52
N ILE A 38 -2.59 -6.01 4.27
CA ILE A 38 -3.64 -6.07 3.25
C ILE A 38 -3.98 -7.53 2.91
N ASN A 39 -2.99 -8.38 2.70
CA ASN A 39 -3.24 -9.81 2.46
C ASN A 39 -3.98 -10.44 3.64
N ARG A 40 -3.58 -10.12 4.88
CA ARG A 40 -4.28 -10.58 6.08
C ARG A 40 -5.73 -10.11 6.12
N LEU A 41 -6.01 -8.85 5.81
CA LEU A 41 -7.37 -8.30 5.70
C LEU A 41 -8.22 -9.08 4.69
N LEU A 42 -7.67 -9.34 3.50
CA LEU A 42 -8.35 -10.05 2.43
C LEU A 42 -8.59 -11.54 2.75
N GLU A 43 -7.64 -12.19 3.42
CA GLU A 43 -7.72 -13.61 3.78
C GLU A 43 -8.57 -13.87 5.03
N SER A 44 -8.40 -13.05 6.07
CA SER A 44 -9.07 -13.23 7.37
C SER A 44 -10.44 -12.58 7.42
N GLY A 45 -10.73 -11.65 6.50
CA GLY A 45 -11.94 -10.82 6.54
C GLY A 45 -11.99 -9.93 7.78
N GLU A 46 -10.82 -9.55 8.32
CA GLU A 46 -10.72 -8.63 9.44
C GLU A 46 -11.27 -7.25 9.05
N GLU A 47 -11.77 -6.50 10.04
CA GLU A 47 -12.37 -5.17 9.83
C GLU A 47 -11.38 -4.02 10.09
N ASP A 48 -10.09 -4.32 10.27
CA ASP A 48 -9.05 -3.31 10.55
C ASP A 48 -8.59 -2.55 9.27
N PHE A 49 -9.54 -2.23 8.40
CA PHE A 49 -9.29 -1.44 7.20
C PHE A 49 -8.77 -0.04 7.52
N GLU A 50 -9.16 0.49 8.69
CA GLU A 50 -8.75 1.82 9.15
C GLU A 50 -7.26 1.84 9.53
N GLY A 51 -6.75 0.83 10.25
CA GLY A 51 -5.34 0.75 10.62
C GLY A 51 -4.43 0.60 9.40
N VAL A 52 -4.84 -0.26 8.44
CA VAL A 52 -4.10 -0.46 7.19
C VAL A 52 -4.15 0.78 6.29
N ALA A 53 -5.28 1.49 6.26
CA ALA A 53 -5.36 2.77 5.54
C ALA A 53 -4.49 3.86 6.17
N ASP A 54 -4.37 3.90 7.49
CA ASP A 54 -3.48 4.85 8.18
C ASP A 54 -2.00 4.53 7.94
N GLN A 55 -1.65 3.24 7.92
CA GLN A 55 -0.32 2.79 7.53
C GLN A 55 0.01 3.19 6.10
N ALA A 56 -0.91 2.98 5.16
CA ALA A 56 -0.74 3.42 3.77
C ALA A 56 -0.55 4.95 3.68
N ARG A 57 -1.26 5.77 4.47
CA ARG A 57 -1.04 7.23 4.50
C ARG A 57 0.33 7.61 5.06
N ALA A 58 0.83 6.89 6.07
CA ALA A 58 2.17 7.13 6.61
C ALA A 58 3.26 6.85 5.55
N VAL A 59 3.08 5.79 4.76
CA VAL A 59 3.95 5.49 3.62
C VAL A 59 3.82 6.56 2.53
N GLU A 60 2.60 6.99 2.18
CA GLU A 60 2.35 8.05 1.20
C GLU A 60 3.09 9.35 1.57
N ALA A 61 3.05 9.76 2.84
CA ALA A 61 3.72 10.96 3.30
C ALA A 61 5.24 10.92 3.13
N ARG A 62 5.86 9.74 3.31
CA ARG A 62 7.30 9.53 3.08
C ARG A 62 7.64 9.54 1.60
N PHE A 63 6.81 8.88 0.80
CA PHE A 63 6.96 8.83 -0.65
C PHE A 63 6.74 10.17 -1.33
N ALA A 64 5.89 11.04 -0.77
CA ALA A 64 5.65 12.38 -1.33
C ALA A 64 6.94 13.22 -1.42
N VAL A 65 7.92 12.94 -0.56
CA VAL A 65 9.22 13.62 -0.53
C VAL A 65 10.24 12.90 -1.39
N GLU A 66 10.30 11.57 -1.30
CA GLU A 66 11.38 10.76 -1.87
C GLU A 66 11.04 10.23 -3.29
N HIS A 67 9.78 9.82 -3.50
CA HIS A 67 9.33 9.08 -4.68
C HIS A 67 7.91 9.47 -5.11
N PRO A 68 7.70 10.66 -5.70
CA PRO A 68 6.38 11.14 -6.12
C PRO A 68 5.74 10.26 -7.21
N GLY A 69 6.53 9.47 -7.95
CA GLY A 69 6.00 8.51 -8.93
C GLY A 69 5.20 7.36 -8.30
N ALA A 70 5.61 6.91 -7.11
CA ALA A 70 4.93 5.81 -6.43
C ALA A 70 3.76 6.25 -5.54
N MET A 71 3.62 7.57 -5.34
CA MET A 71 2.47 8.18 -4.64
C MET A 71 1.14 7.82 -5.28
N ARG A 72 1.10 7.67 -6.61
CA ARG A 72 -0.13 7.31 -7.33
C ARG A 72 -0.68 5.96 -6.86
N PHE A 73 0.16 4.94 -6.77
CA PHE A 73 -0.25 3.59 -6.39
C PHE A 73 -0.76 3.55 -4.94
N LEU A 74 -0.06 4.23 -4.02
CA LEU A 74 -0.49 4.37 -2.62
C LEU A 74 -1.86 5.03 -2.49
N ARG A 75 -2.14 6.06 -3.29
CA ARG A 75 -3.44 6.72 -3.30
C ARG A 75 -4.55 5.79 -3.75
N GLU A 76 -4.32 5.02 -4.81
CA GLU A 76 -5.28 4.03 -5.31
C GLU A 76 -5.49 2.89 -4.29
N ILE A 77 -4.44 2.48 -3.56
CA ILE A 77 -4.54 1.53 -2.44
C ILE A 77 -5.41 2.09 -1.32
N ILE A 78 -5.19 3.33 -0.90
CA ILE A 78 -5.98 4.00 0.16
C ILE A 78 -7.45 4.12 -0.27
N ASP A 79 -7.72 4.56 -1.49
CA ASP A 79 -9.08 4.65 -2.04
C ASP A 79 -9.76 3.28 -2.10
N ALA A 80 -9.03 2.24 -2.52
CA ALA A 80 -9.53 0.88 -2.58
C ALA A 80 -9.85 0.33 -1.19
N LEU A 81 -8.96 0.49 -0.20
CA LEU A 81 -9.19 0.13 1.20
C LEU A 81 -10.41 0.85 1.78
N SER A 82 -10.53 2.15 1.52
CA SER A 82 -11.68 2.95 1.97
C SER A 82 -12.98 2.45 1.35
N ARG A 83 -12.95 1.96 0.10
CA ARG A 83 -14.11 1.34 -0.55
C ARG A 83 -14.50 -0.03 0.01
N VAL A 84 -13.56 -0.79 0.55
CA VAL A 84 -13.84 -2.12 1.15
C VAL A 84 -14.43 -1.96 2.56
N GLY A 85 -13.94 -0.99 3.33
CA GLY A 85 -14.37 -0.76 4.71
C GLY A 85 -15.62 0.11 4.91
N ILE A 86 -16.33 0.50 3.84
CA ILE A 86 -17.59 1.28 3.88
C ILE A 86 -18.80 0.38 3.60
#